data_AF-A0A7Y2CEW1-F1
#
_entry.id   AF-A0A7Y2CEW1-F1
#
_cell.length_a   1.000
_cell.length_b   1.000
_cell.length_c   1.000
_cell.angle_alpha   90.00
_cell.angle_beta   90.00
_cell.angle_gamma   90.00
#
_symmetry.space_group_name_H-M   'P 1'
#
loop_
_entity.id
_entity.type
_entity.pdbx_description
1 polymer ?
#
loop_
_entity_poly.entity_id
_entity_poly.type
_entity_poly.pdbx_seq_one_letter_code
_entity_poly.pdbx_strand_id
1 'polypeptide(L)'
;MADGSASVDGATTIAGDRLRSFIERVERLEEEKQTIMGDMKEVFAEAKGEGYDVKTMRQVVRIRKMDRADRQEQEALLDLYLSAIGE
;
A
#
# COMPACT_ATOMS: atom_id res chain seq x y z
N MET A 1 -28.14 -37.08 34.88
CA MET A 1 -29.18 -36.41 34.07
C MET A 1 -28.77 -34.95 33.92
N ALA A 2 -28.59 -34.51 32.66
CA ALA A 2 -28.49 -33.14 32.08
C ALA A 2 -27.65 -32.09 32.85
N ASP A 3 -26.44 -31.77 32.38
CA ASP A 3 -26.12 -30.78 31.33
C ASP A 3 -26.51 -29.34 31.72
N GLY A 4 -25.48 -28.52 31.98
CA GLY A 4 -25.58 -27.11 32.34
C GLY A 4 -24.45 -26.30 31.70
N SER A 5 -24.07 -26.62 30.46
CA SER A 5 -23.02 -25.90 29.72
C SER A 5 -23.53 -24.91 28.66
N ALA A 6 -24.84 -24.79 28.46
CA ALA A 6 -25.40 -23.94 27.40
C ALA A 6 -25.51 -22.46 27.80
N SER A 7 -24.43 -21.67 27.72
CA SER A 7 -24.55 -20.19 27.59
C SER A 7 -23.30 -19.39 27.17
N VAL A 8 -22.11 -19.98 26.97
CA VAL A 8 -20.90 -19.22 26.59
C VAL A 8 -20.63 -19.25 25.07
N ASP A 9 -21.32 -20.12 24.33
CA ASP A 9 -21.01 -20.38 22.92
C ASP A 9 -21.53 -19.31 21.96
N GLY A 10 -22.70 -18.70 22.23
CA GLY A 10 -23.35 -17.76 21.30
C GLY A 10 -22.59 -16.45 21.07
N ALA A 11 -22.06 -15.84 22.14
CA ALA A 11 -21.31 -14.58 22.04
C ALA A 11 -19.91 -14.78 21.43
N THR A 12 -19.25 -15.90 21.76
CA THR A 12 -17.96 -16.29 21.18
C THR A 12 -18.09 -16.61 19.69
N THR A 13 -19.19 -17.24 19.28
CA THR A 13 -19.48 -17.56 17.87
C THR A 13 -19.75 -16.30 17.05
N ILE A 14 -20.60 -15.37 17.53
CA ILE A 14 -20.87 -14.11 16.82
C ILE A 14 -19.61 -13.24 16.68
N ALA A 15 -18.75 -13.20 17.71
CA ALA A 15 -17.46 -12.52 17.64
C ALA A 15 -16.50 -13.20 16.62
N GLY A 16 -16.52 -14.54 16.55
CA GLY A 16 -15.78 -15.32 15.58
C GLY A 16 -16.24 -15.11 14.13
N ASP A 17 -17.54 -15.06 13.88
CA ASP A 17 -18.11 -14.84 12.55
C ASP A 17 -17.78 -13.44 12.02
N ARG A 18 -17.83 -12.42 12.89
CA ARG A 18 -17.46 -11.06 12.53
C ARG A 18 -15.96 -10.95 12.22
N LEU A 19 -15.11 -11.61 13.02
CA LEU A 19 -13.67 -11.67 12.76
C LEU A 19 -13.37 -12.37 11.43
N ARG A 20 -14.00 -13.52 11.17
CA ARG A 20 -13.88 -14.26 9.90
C ARG A 20 -14.25 -13.38 8.71
N SER A 21 -15.36 -12.64 8.79
CA SER A 21 -15.77 -11.71 7.74
C SER A 21 -14.73 -10.61 7.47
N PHE A 22 -14.07 -10.07 8.51
CA PHE A 22 -12.99 -9.11 8.30
C PHE A 22 -11.77 -9.75 7.63
N ILE A 23 -11.37 -10.95 8.06
CA ILE A 23 -10.23 -11.69 7.49
C ILE A 23 -10.47 -11.99 6.01
N GLU A 24 -11.60 -12.59 5.66
CA GLU A 24 -11.95 -12.92 4.27
C GLU A 24 -11.97 -11.67 3.36
N ARG A 25 -12.43 -10.53 3.89
CA ARG A 25 -12.39 -9.25 3.16
C ARG A 25 -10.97 -8.76 2.93
N VAL A 26 -10.08 -8.89 3.92
CA VAL A 26 -8.67 -8.49 3.81
C VAL A 26 -7.94 -9.41 2.84
N GLU A 27 -8.14 -10.73 2.91
CA GLU A 27 -7.50 -11.70 2.01
C GLU A 27 -7.85 -11.41 0.54
N ARG A 28 -9.13 -11.16 0.24
CA ARG A 28 -9.52 -10.74 -1.12
C ARG A 28 -8.84 -9.45 -1.56
N LEU A 29 -8.74 -8.46 -0.67
CA LEU A 29 -8.04 -7.21 -0.98
C LEU A 29 -6.53 -7.42 -1.18
N GLU A 30 -5.92 -8.38 -0.48
CA GLU A 30 -4.53 -8.75 -0.70
C GLU A 30 -4.32 -9.43 -2.05
N GLU A 31 -5.22 -10.33 -2.46
CA GLU A 31 -5.19 -10.94 -3.79
C GLU A 31 -5.31 -9.88 -4.89
N GLU A 32 -6.29 -8.99 -4.81
CA GLU A 32 -6.47 -7.87 -5.75
C GLU A 32 -5.21 -6.97 -5.79
N LYS A 33 -4.62 -6.68 -4.63
CA LYS A 33 -3.37 -5.92 -4.53
C LYS A 33 -2.23 -6.65 -5.23
N GLN A 34 -2.10 -7.98 -5.10
CA GLN A 34 -1.06 -8.74 -5.79
C GLN A 34 -1.24 -8.69 -7.31
N THR A 35 -2.48 -8.82 -7.80
CA THR A 35 -2.79 -8.69 -9.23
C THR A 35 -2.38 -7.30 -9.74
N ILE A 36 -2.81 -6.23 -9.08
CA ILE A 36 -2.45 -4.85 -9.45
C ILE A 36 -0.93 -4.65 -9.41
N MET A 37 -0.25 -5.21 -8.41
CA MET A 37 1.21 -5.15 -8.33
C MET A 37 1.89 -5.91 -9.45
N GLY A 38 1.29 -7.01 -9.94
CA GLY A 38 1.70 -7.74 -11.13
C GLY A 38 1.62 -6.86 -12.38
N ASP A 39 0.44 -6.32 -12.64
CA ASP A 39 0.18 -5.45 -13.79
C ASP A 39 1.13 -4.25 -13.81
N MET A 40 1.35 -3.61 -12.65
CA MET A 40 2.31 -2.52 -12.53
C MET A 40 3.75 -2.94 -12.87
N LYS A 41 4.17 -4.16 -12.52
CA LYS A 41 5.51 -4.66 -12.87
C LYS A 41 5.64 -4.88 -14.36
N GLU A 42 4.60 -5.37 -15.03
CA GLU A 42 4.58 -5.56 -16.48
C GLU A 42 4.75 -4.23 -17.21
N VAL A 43 4.01 -3.19 -16.82
CA VAL A 43 4.15 -1.84 -17.39
C VAL A 43 5.56 -1.29 -17.23
N PHE A 44 6.18 -1.47 -16.05
CA PHE A 44 7.57 -1.05 -15.86
C PHE A 44 8.57 -1.90 -16.67
N ALA A 45 8.27 -3.18 -16.92
CA ALA A 45 9.11 -4.04 -17.73
C ALA A 45 9.03 -3.66 -19.22
N GLU A 46 7.84 -3.35 -19.72
CA GLU A 46 7.60 -2.82 -21.07
C GLU A 46 8.36 -1.51 -21.28
N ALA A 47 8.19 -0.54 -20.37
CA ALA A 47 8.92 0.72 -20.43
C ALA A 47 10.45 0.53 -20.43
N LYS A 48 10.95 -0.46 -19.68
CA LYS A 48 12.38 -0.82 -19.72
C LYS A 48 12.80 -1.38 -21.08
N GLY A 49 11.96 -2.20 -21.71
CA GLY A 49 12.18 -2.74 -23.05
C GLY A 49 12.22 -1.65 -24.13
N GLU A 50 11.44 -0.59 -23.95
CA GLU A 50 11.45 0.61 -24.80
C GLU A 50 12.65 1.54 -24.54
N GLY A 51 13.39 1.32 -23.45
CA GLY A 51 14.59 2.09 -23.11
C GLY A 51 14.40 3.18 -22.05
N TYR A 52 13.25 3.25 -21.38
CA TYR A 52 13.04 4.18 -20.26
C TYR A 52 13.73 3.71 -18.97
N ASP A 53 14.22 4.66 -18.17
CA ASP A 53 14.73 4.37 -16.84
C ASP A 53 13.58 4.21 -15.82
N VAL A 54 13.31 2.95 -15.47
CA VAL A 54 12.29 2.57 -14.49
C VAL A 54 12.50 3.22 -13.12
N LYS A 55 13.74 3.47 -12.71
CA LYS A 55 14.04 4.10 -11.41
C LYS A 55 13.51 5.54 -11.37
N THR A 56 13.83 6.32 -12.39
CA THR A 56 13.32 7.69 -12.56
C THR A 56 11.81 7.71 -12.70
N MET A 57 11.21 6.79 -13.45
CA MET A 57 9.74 6.70 -13.56
C MET A 57 9.07 6.48 -12.20
N ARG A 58 9.61 5.59 -11.35
CA ARG A 58 9.09 5.37 -9.99
C ARG A 58 9.20 6.62 -9.13
N GLN A 59 10.29 7.37 -9.25
CA GLN A 59 10.46 8.65 -8.58
C GLN A 59 9.42 9.67 -9.05
N VAL A 60 9.18 9.78 -10.36
CA VAL A 60 8.14 10.65 -10.92
C VAL A 60 6.76 10.28 -10.36
N VAL A 61 6.40 8.99 -10.32
CA VAL A 61 5.12 8.55 -9.74
C VAL A 61 5.01 8.93 -8.26
N ARG A 62 6.08 8.76 -7.48
CA ARG A 62 6.10 9.15 -6.05
C ARG A 62 5.91 10.66 -5.89
N ILE A 63 6.66 11.46 -6.65
CA ILE A 63 6.55 12.92 -6.66
C ILE A 63 5.12 13.33 -7.00
N ARG A 64 4.53 12.75 -8.06
CA ARG A 64 3.16 13.05 -8.49
C ARG A 64 2.07 12.70 -7.46
N LYS A 65 2.35 11.79 -6.52
CA LYS A 65 1.43 11.45 -5.42
C LYS A 65 1.53 12.41 -4.23
N MET A 66 2.61 13.18 -4.11
CA MET A 66 2.78 14.16 -3.05
C MET A 66 1.93 15.40 -3.31
N ASP A 67 1.42 16.01 -2.24
CA ASP A 67 0.75 17.30 -2.32
C ASP A 67 1.71 18.36 -2.88
N ARG A 68 1.13 19.37 -3.54
CA ARG A 68 1.93 20.42 -4.18
C ARG A 68 2.70 21.25 -3.16
N ALA A 69 2.12 21.54 -2.00
CA ALA A 69 2.78 22.31 -0.95
C ALA A 69 3.94 21.53 -0.35
N ASP A 70 3.72 20.25 0.00
CA ASP A 70 4.77 19.37 0.52
C ASP A 70 5.95 19.24 -0.45
N ARG A 71 5.65 19.17 -1.76
CA ARG A 71 6.69 19.10 -2.80
C ARG A 71 7.52 20.38 -2.86
N GLN A 72 6.86 21.54 -2.84
CA GLN A 72 7.54 22.84 -2.89
C GLN A 72 8.42 23.05 -1.64
N GLU A 73 7.94 22.63 -0.48
CA GLU A 73 8.73 22.68 0.76
C GLU A 73 9.96 21.77 0.67
N GLN A 74 9.79 20.53 0.18
CA GLN A 74 10.91 19.61 -0.02
C GLN A 74 11.94 20.12 -1.04
N GLU A 75 11.48 20.72 -2.15
CA GLU A 75 12.35 21.35 -3.16
C GLU A 75 13.13 22.52 -2.54
N ALA A 76 12.47 23.39 -1.78
CA ALA A 76 13.13 24.51 -1.11
C ALA A 76 14.18 24.05 -0.08
N LEU A 77 13.88 23.00 0.69
CA LEU A 77 14.82 22.41 1.64
C LEU A 77 16.00 21.74 0.95
N LEU A 78 15.75 21.06 -0.18
CA LEU A 78 16.79 20.43 -0.98
C LEU A 78 17.77 21.47 -1.50
N ASP A 79 17.27 22.55 -2.11
CA ASP A 79 18.09 23.65 -2.64
C ASP A 79 18.90 24.34 -1.52
N LEU A 80 18.29 24.52 -0.34
CA LEU A 80 19.00 25.06 0.84
C LEU A 80 20.15 24.15 1.26
N TYR A 81 19.96 22.84 1.26
CA TYR A 81 21.00 21.90 1.66
C TYR A 81 22.10 21.75 0.61
N LEU A 82 21.76 21.74 -0.69
CA LEU A 82 22.73 21.72 -1.78
C LEU A 82 23.61 22.98 -1.75
N SER A 83 22.99 24.16 -1.64
CA SER A 83 23.73 25.41 -1.52
C SER A 83 24.62 25.47 -0.28
N ALA A 84 24.20 24.88 0.84
CA ALA A 84 25.01 24.83 2.06
C ALA A 84 26.25 23.93 1.93
N ILE A 85 26.21 22.89 1.09
CA ILE A 85 27.36 22.03 0.81
C ILE A 85 28.18 22.45 -0.42
N GLY A 86 27.73 23.49 -1.15
CA GLY A 86 28.42 24.06 -2.30
C GLY A 86 28.16 23.35 -3.63
N GLU A 87 27.05 22.61 -3.74
CA GLU A 87 26.52 22.04 -5.00
C GLU A 87 25.37 22.89 -5.55
#